data_AF-A0A2D6MU74-F1
#
_entry.id   AF-A0A2D6MU74-F1
#
_cell.length_a   1.000
_cell.length_b   1.000
_cell.length_c   1.000
_cell.angle_alpha   90.00
_cell.angle_beta   90.00
_cell.angle_gamma   90.00
#
_symmetry.space_group_name_H-M   'P 1'
#
loop_
_entity.id
_entity.type
_entity.pdbx_description
1 polymer ?
#
loop_
_entity_poly.entity_id
_entity_poly.type
_entity_poly.pdbx_seq_one_letter_code
_entity_poly.pdbx_strand_id
1 'polypeptide(L)'
;MPRLPTRGGTIRFALLRLALLVFLVAPSAWAQGVGPALTHGPILGAVTDNSIRIWGRADVAASMDVVVEQVGVPGTVQASTALAASSDFTGTVELLGLEPGSDYGYRVLLDAQQVFEGSFRTLPLQDTPSSFSFAFASDVHANFAPFTTFDALAATGPDFLILGGDNIYADSFVVVENTQAGYEERYRQTWVDPSFRAALRAIPTFMIWDDHELFGDWYPGLDTRYSNARAAFDEYQGSHNPDRLLQVRSTSASRPARWISSCSTRAHTAVRTMKSTGHPSPCSA
;
A
#
# COMPACT_ATOMS: atom_id res chain seq x y z
N MET A 1 -5.55 -57.72 96.18
CA MET A 1 -5.23 -56.91 94.97
C MET A 1 -5.85 -57.58 93.75
N PRO A 2 -7.03 -57.12 93.28
CA PRO A 2 -7.73 -57.77 92.18
C PRO A 2 -7.82 -56.91 90.91
N ARG A 3 -8.08 -57.64 89.82
CA ARG A 3 -7.92 -57.30 88.40
C ARG A 3 -9.10 -56.52 87.81
N LEU A 4 -8.76 -55.76 86.77
CA LEU A 4 -9.49 -55.32 85.56
C LEU A 4 -10.99 -55.65 85.42
N PRO A 5 -11.73 -54.72 84.80
CA PRO A 5 -12.52 -55.13 83.64
C PRO A 5 -12.46 -54.17 82.44
N THR A 6 -12.75 -54.81 81.30
CA THR A 6 -12.90 -54.37 79.92
C THR A 6 -14.03 -53.34 79.71
N ARG A 7 -13.80 -52.36 78.82
CA ARG A 7 -14.89 -51.62 78.15
C ARG A 7 -14.67 -51.61 76.64
N GLY A 8 -15.56 -52.29 75.93
CA GLY A 8 -15.73 -52.15 74.49
C GLY A 8 -16.45 -50.84 74.16
N GLY A 9 -15.85 -50.04 73.29
CA GLY A 9 -16.46 -48.85 72.70
C GLY A 9 -16.59 -49.08 71.19
N THR A 10 -17.81 -49.04 70.70
CA THR A 10 -18.18 -49.18 69.29
C THR A 10 -17.76 -47.95 68.50
N ILE A 11 -16.86 -48.13 67.54
CA ILE A 11 -16.44 -47.11 66.57
C ILE A 11 -17.52 -47.01 65.49
N ARG A 12 -18.25 -45.90 65.44
CA ARG A 12 -19.17 -45.60 64.33
C ARG A 12 -18.40 -44.92 63.20
N PHE A 13 -18.42 -45.58 62.04
CA PHE A 13 -17.89 -45.11 60.76
C PHE A 13 -18.68 -43.87 60.28
N ALA A 14 -17.98 -42.76 60.05
CA ALA A 14 -18.43 -41.69 59.18
C ALA A 14 -17.56 -41.72 57.91
N LEU A 15 -18.12 -42.20 56.82
CA LEU A 15 -17.51 -42.20 55.49
C LEU A 15 -17.47 -40.75 54.96
N LEU A 16 -16.33 -40.06 55.09
CA LEU A 16 -16.07 -38.89 54.25
C LEU A 16 -15.63 -39.40 52.86
N ARG A 17 -16.54 -39.34 51.88
CA ARG A 17 -16.19 -39.50 50.46
C ARG A 17 -15.51 -38.22 49.99
N LEU A 18 -14.18 -38.20 49.97
CA LEU A 18 -13.40 -37.17 49.30
C LEU A 18 -13.51 -37.41 47.79
N ALA A 19 -14.46 -36.74 47.12
CA ALA A 19 -14.53 -36.71 45.67
C ALA A 19 -13.40 -35.81 45.16
N LEU A 20 -12.28 -36.42 44.75
CA LEU A 20 -11.21 -35.72 44.04
C LEU A 20 -11.70 -35.43 42.61
N LEU A 21 -12.32 -34.27 42.42
CA LEU A 21 -12.59 -33.73 41.09
C LEU A 21 -11.25 -33.31 40.47
N VAL A 22 -10.63 -34.24 39.75
CA VAL A 22 -9.56 -33.90 38.80
C VAL A 22 -10.23 -33.20 37.64
N PHE A 23 -10.23 -31.87 37.65
CA PHE A 23 -10.45 -31.10 36.43
C PHE A 23 -9.26 -31.39 35.52
N LEU A 24 -9.46 -32.32 34.59
CA LEU A 24 -8.69 -32.35 33.34
C LEU A 24 -9.02 -31.05 32.62
N VAL A 25 -8.29 -29.98 32.94
CA VAL A 25 -8.11 -28.87 32.01
C VAL A 25 -7.31 -29.48 30.87
N ALA A 26 -8.01 -30.02 29.88
CA ALA A 26 -7.39 -30.23 28.58
C ALA A 26 -6.79 -28.87 28.20
N PRO A 27 -5.48 -28.76 27.95
CA PRO A 27 -4.99 -27.59 27.29
C PRO A 27 -5.71 -27.59 25.95
N SER A 28 -6.70 -26.71 25.82
CA SER A 28 -7.18 -26.27 24.54
C SER A 28 -6.03 -25.49 23.92
N ALA A 29 -5.04 -26.24 23.45
CA ALA A 29 -4.12 -25.80 22.43
C ALA A 29 -4.97 -25.70 21.17
N TRP A 30 -5.72 -24.60 21.08
CA TRP A 30 -6.05 -24.05 19.78
C TRP A 30 -4.67 -23.74 19.20
N ALA A 31 -4.17 -24.64 18.35
CA ALA A 31 -3.29 -24.21 17.31
C ALA A 31 -4.13 -23.19 16.52
N GLN A 32 -4.00 -21.91 16.90
CA GLN A 32 -4.34 -20.82 16.00
C GLN A 32 -3.48 -21.11 14.78
N GLY A 33 -4.06 -21.74 13.76
CA GLY A 33 -3.41 -21.81 12.46
C GLY A 33 -3.02 -20.38 12.13
N VAL A 34 -1.77 -20.17 11.72
CA VAL A 34 -1.34 -18.84 11.29
C VAL A 34 -2.25 -18.49 10.12
N GLY A 35 -3.19 -17.56 10.33
CA GLY A 35 -4.06 -17.05 9.27
C GLY A 35 -3.24 -16.35 8.18
N PRO A 36 -3.87 -16.00 7.04
CA PRO A 36 -3.19 -15.29 5.97
C PRO A 36 -2.46 -14.05 6.49
N ALA A 37 -1.25 -13.82 5.99
CA ALA A 37 -0.38 -12.72 6.39
C ALA A 37 -0.32 -11.65 5.29
N LEU A 38 -0.40 -10.39 5.68
CA LEU A 38 -0.19 -9.27 4.76
C LEU A 38 1.30 -9.10 4.44
N THR A 39 1.70 -9.56 3.26
CA THR A 39 3.10 -9.58 2.80
C THR A 39 3.54 -8.24 2.23
N HIS A 40 2.65 -7.55 1.50
CA HIS A 40 2.91 -6.23 0.90
C HIS A 40 1.73 -5.30 1.15
N GLY A 41 2.01 -4.00 1.14
CA GLY A 41 1.06 -2.98 1.57
C GLY A 41 0.82 -2.97 3.10
N PRO A 42 -0.27 -2.35 3.57
CA PRO A 42 -1.22 -1.62 2.73
C PRO A 42 -0.56 -0.42 2.04
N ILE A 43 -1.00 -0.11 0.82
CA ILE A 43 -0.60 1.10 0.09
C ILE A 43 -1.80 2.03 0.08
N LEU A 44 -1.57 3.27 0.50
CA LEU A 44 -2.56 4.34 0.41
C LEU A 44 -2.50 4.92 -1.01
N GLY A 45 -3.50 4.62 -1.82
CA GLY A 45 -3.59 5.08 -3.21
C GLY A 45 -4.84 5.93 -3.45
N ALA A 46 -4.78 6.78 -4.48
CA ALA A 46 -5.92 7.58 -4.95
C ALA A 46 -6.73 8.26 -3.84
N VAL A 47 -6.06 8.82 -2.83
CA VAL A 47 -6.74 9.60 -1.79
C VAL A 47 -7.30 10.87 -2.44
N THR A 48 -8.62 11.03 -2.35
CA THR A 48 -9.33 12.23 -2.80
C THR A 48 -9.88 12.99 -1.59
N ASP A 49 -10.73 13.97 -1.84
CA ASP A 49 -11.48 14.64 -0.79
C ASP A 49 -12.59 13.77 -0.18
N ASN A 50 -13.03 12.70 -0.85
CA ASN A 50 -14.14 11.87 -0.39
C ASN A 50 -13.91 10.36 -0.51
N SER A 51 -12.72 9.93 -0.91
CA SER A 51 -12.41 8.52 -1.13
C SER A 51 -10.95 8.18 -0.91
N ILE A 52 -10.68 6.88 -0.78
CA ILE A 52 -9.35 6.29 -0.78
C ILE A 52 -9.39 4.90 -1.41
N ARG A 53 -8.29 4.50 -2.05
CA ARG A 53 -8.01 3.11 -2.42
C ARG A 53 -6.91 2.55 -1.52
N ILE A 54 -7.15 1.39 -0.91
CA ILE A 54 -6.17 0.67 -0.10
C ILE A 54 -5.84 -0.64 -0.80
N TRP A 55 -4.60 -0.76 -1.26
CA TRP A 55 -4.08 -1.96 -1.91
C TRP A 55 -3.29 -2.82 -0.93
N GLY A 56 -3.36 -4.14 -1.06
CA GLY A 56 -2.56 -5.07 -0.27
C GLY A 56 -2.35 -6.41 -0.96
N ARG A 57 -1.39 -7.19 -0.46
CA ARG A 57 -1.11 -8.55 -0.94
C ARG A 57 -0.94 -9.53 0.22
N ALA A 58 -1.65 -10.65 0.18
CA ALA A 58 -1.48 -11.75 1.14
C ALA A 58 -0.45 -12.79 0.66
N ASP A 59 -0.05 -13.69 1.55
CA ASP A 59 0.77 -14.86 1.21
C ASP A 59 -0.05 -16.00 0.58
N VAL A 60 -1.35 -16.05 0.86
CA VAL A 60 -2.31 -17.02 0.34
C VAL A 60 -3.65 -16.35 -0.01
N ALA A 61 -4.57 -17.11 -0.60
CA ALA A 61 -5.91 -16.59 -0.87
C ALA A 61 -6.64 -16.21 0.42
N ALA A 62 -7.30 -15.05 0.42
CA ALA A 62 -7.99 -14.50 1.57
C ALA A 62 -9.07 -13.49 1.14
N SER A 63 -10.01 -13.17 2.02
CA SER A 63 -10.81 -11.94 1.93
C SER A 63 -10.04 -10.80 2.58
N MET A 64 -9.86 -9.67 1.89
CA MET A 64 -9.32 -8.45 2.47
C MET A 64 -10.45 -7.46 2.75
N ASP A 65 -10.67 -7.16 4.02
CA ASP A 65 -11.60 -6.15 4.49
C ASP A 65 -10.83 -4.93 4.96
N VAL A 66 -11.31 -3.73 4.59
CA VAL A 66 -10.78 -2.47 5.08
C VAL A 66 -11.89 -1.70 5.77
N VAL A 67 -11.65 -1.30 7.01
CA VAL A 67 -12.57 -0.53 7.83
C VAL A 67 -11.91 0.81 8.16
N VAL A 68 -12.60 1.91 7.89
CA VAL A 68 -12.16 3.28 8.23
C VAL A 68 -13.14 3.94 9.19
N GLU A 69 -12.60 4.73 10.11
CA GLU A 69 -13.35 5.48 11.12
C GLU A 69 -12.81 6.91 11.18
N GLN A 70 -13.69 7.89 11.06
CA GLN A 70 -13.31 9.30 11.14
C GLN A 70 -13.02 9.66 12.61
N VAL A 71 -11.90 10.35 12.85
CA VAL A 71 -11.48 10.71 14.20
C VAL A 71 -12.53 11.61 14.86
N GLY A 72 -13.08 11.14 15.99
CA GLY A 72 -14.06 11.87 16.79
C GLY A 72 -15.50 11.81 16.28
N VAL A 73 -15.79 11.05 15.24
CA VAL A 73 -17.14 10.87 14.68
C VAL A 73 -17.55 9.40 14.79
N PRO A 74 -18.66 9.05 15.47
CA PRO A 74 -19.10 7.67 15.56
C PRO A 74 -19.50 7.10 14.20
N GLY A 75 -19.03 5.90 13.90
CA GLY A 75 -19.42 5.14 12.70
C GLY A 75 -18.21 4.71 11.88
N THR A 76 -18.44 3.74 11.01
CA THR A 76 -17.39 3.18 10.16
C THR A 76 -17.86 3.06 8.72
N VAL A 77 -16.95 3.29 7.78
CA VAL A 77 -17.10 2.89 6.39
C VAL A 77 -16.26 1.64 6.17
N GLN A 78 -16.78 0.65 5.47
CA GLN A 78 -16.06 -0.58 5.20
C GLN A 78 -16.35 -1.10 3.79
N ALA A 79 -15.36 -1.75 3.21
CA ALA A 79 -15.47 -2.47 1.94
C ALA A 79 -14.48 -3.63 1.92
N SER A 80 -14.67 -4.54 0.97
CA SER A 80 -13.94 -5.80 0.92
C SER A 80 -13.59 -6.18 -0.51
N THR A 81 -12.52 -6.96 -0.68
CA THR A 81 -12.13 -7.55 -1.96
C THR A 81 -11.54 -8.95 -1.75
N ALA A 82 -11.59 -9.79 -2.77
CA ALA A 82 -10.98 -11.12 -2.72
C ALA A 82 -9.53 -11.06 -3.19
N LEU A 83 -8.63 -11.67 -2.43
CA LEU A 83 -7.23 -11.90 -2.81
C LEU A 83 -7.14 -13.31 -3.39
N ALA A 84 -6.98 -13.43 -4.70
CA ALA A 84 -7.01 -14.71 -5.41
C ALA A 84 -5.66 -15.03 -6.05
N ALA A 85 -5.39 -16.33 -6.26
CA ALA A 85 -4.17 -16.77 -6.95
C ALA A 85 -4.05 -16.23 -8.38
N SER A 86 -5.19 -15.90 -9.02
CA SER A 86 -5.23 -15.32 -10.37
C SER A 86 -4.80 -13.86 -10.44
N SER A 87 -4.71 -13.19 -9.30
CA SER A 87 -4.24 -11.81 -9.14
C SER A 87 -3.11 -11.78 -8.13
N ASP A 88 -2.23 -12.78 -8.14
CA ASP A 88 -1.08 -12.91 -7.22
C ASP A 88 -1.38 -12.58 -5.73
N PHE A 89 -2.59 -12.91 -5.28
CA PHE A 89 -3.11 -12.57 -3.95
C PHE A 89 -3.08 -11.08 -3.60
N THR A 90 -3.06 -10.21 -4.61
CA THR A 90 -3.24 -8.76 -4.53
C THR A 90 -4.71 -8.37 -4.63
N GLY A 91 -5.05 -7.20 -4.11
CA GLY A 91 -6.37 -6.63 -4.22
C GLY A 91 -6.41 -5.18 -3.76
N THR A 92 -7.37 -4.42 -4.28
CA THR A 92 -7.63 -3.03 -3.89
C THR A 92 -9.03 -2.91 -3.32
N VAL A 93 -9.16 -2.25 -2.18
CA VAL A 93 -10.44 -1.84 -1.61
C VAL A 93 -10.62 -0.35 -1.79
N GLU A 94 -11.72 0.07 -2.41
CA GLU A 94 -12.10 1.46 -2.54
C GLU A 94 -13.16 1.81 -1.49
N LEU A 95 -12.92 2.89 -0.73
CA LEU A 95 -13.86 3.43 0.23
C LEU A 95 -14.31 4.80 -0.26
N LEU A 96 -15.61 5.02 -0.26
CA LEU A 96 -16.28 6.21 -0.81
C LEU A 96 -17.09 6.93 0.27
N GLY A 97 -17.46 8.18 0.00
CA GLY A 97 -18.33 8.96 0.88
C GLY A 97 -17.66 9.39 2.18
N LEU A 98 -16.34 9.60 2.14
CA LEU A 98 -15.57 10.16 3.23
C LEU A 98 -15.74 11.69 3.27
N GLU A 99 -15.53 12.27 4.44
CA GLU A 99 -15.59 13.71 4.64
C GLU A 99 -14.28 14.37 4.18
N PRO A 100 -14.33 15.50 3.46
CA PRO A 100 -13.15 16.25 3.06
C PRO A 100 -12.26 16.73 4.20
N GLY A 101 -10.96 16.77 3.95
CA GLY A 101 -9.95 17.33 4.85
C GLY A 101 -9.95 16.74 6.26
N SER A 102 -10.34 15.47 6.40
CA SER A 102 -10.61 14.81 7.68
C SER A 102 -9.61 13.70 7.97
N ASP A 103 -9.27 13.53 9.25
CA ASP A 103 -8.38 12.49 9.72
C ASP A 103 -9.17 11.19 9.98
N TYR A 104 -8.63 10.06 9.51
CA TYR A 104 -9.22 8.73 9.62
C TYR A 104 -8.23 7.74 10.24
N GLY A 105 -8.71 6.90 11.14
CA GLY A 105 -8.07 5.63 11.45
C GLY A 105 -8.55 4.55 10.48
N TYR A 106 -7.70 3.60 10.12
CA TYR A 106 -8.08 2.45 9.31
C TYR A 106 -7.48 1.15 9.82
N ARG A 107 -8.18 0.04 9.54
CA ARG A 107 -7.76 -1.31 9.88
C ARG A 107 -7.91 -2.21 8.66
N VAL A 108 -6.93 -3.06 8.42
CA VAL A 108 -6.96 -4.10 7.39
C VAL A 108 -7.13 -5.45 8.07
N LEU A 109 -8.09 -6.22 7.60
CA LEU A 109 -8.35 -7.57 8.06
C LEU A 109 -8.18 -8.55 6.90
N LEU A 110 -7.58 -9.70 7.19
CA LEU A 110 -7.57 -10.85 6.29
C LEU A 110 -8.37 -11.98 6.95
N ASP A 111 -9.40 -12.48 6.28
CA ASP A 111 -10.33 -13.49 6.81
C ASP A 111 -10.85 -13.12 8.22
N ALA A 112 -11.29 -11.87 8.38
CA ALA A 112 -11.76 -11.27 9.63
C ALA A 112 -10.72 -11.15 10.77
N GLN A 113 -9.46 -11.52 10.53
CA GLN A 113 -8.36 -11.26 11.46
C GLN A 113 -7.71 -9.92 11.12
N GLN A 114 -7.65 -8.99 12.07
CA GLN A 114 -6.91 -7.74 11.90
C GLN A 114 -5.40 -8.01 11.78
N VAL A 115 -4.80 -7.52 10.69
CA VAL A 115 -3.37 -7.70 10.37
C VAL A 115 -2.62 -6.37 10.31
N PHE A 116 -3.33 -5.25 10.20
CA PHE A 116 -2.72 -3.93 10.14
C PHE A 116 -3.67 -2.85 10.69
N GLU A 117 -3.11 -1.78 11.23
CA GLU A 117 -3.80 -0.53 11.55
C GLU A 117 -2.93 0.67 11.19
N GLY A 118 -3.56 1.77 10.78
CA GLY A 118 -2.88 3.01 10.44
C GLY A 118 -3.85 4.19 10.39
N SER A 119 -3.39 5.30 9.82
CA SER A 119 -4.20 6.50 9.62
C SER A 119 -3.92 7.16 8.28
N PHE A 120 -4.87 7.93 7.78
CA PHE A 120 -4.70 8.80 6.63
C PHE A 120 -5.57 10.05 6.80
N ARG A 121 -5.36 11.04 5.94
CA ARG A 121 -6.19 12.23 5.85
C ARG A 121 -6.74 12.35 4.44
N THR A 122 -8.04 12.56 4.28
CA THR A 122 -8.63 12.92 2.99
C THR A 122 -8.14 14.30 2.54
N LEU A 123 -8.07 14.52 1.23
CA LEU A 123 -7.70 15.82 0.69
C LEU A 123 -8.75 16.89 1.06
N PRO A 124 -8.38 18.18 1.08
CA PRO A 124 -9.35 19.26 1.17
C PRO A 124 -10.40 19.15 0.05
N LEU A 125 -11.60 19.68 0.32
CA LEU A 125 -12.72 19.67 -0.63
C LEU A 125 -12.25 20.11 -2.01
N GLN A 126 -12.66 19.36 -3.04
CA GLN A 126 -12.31 19.64 -4.42
C GLN A 126 -12.62 21.10 -4.79
N ASP A 127 -11.76 21.69 -5.63
CA ASP A 127 -11.83 23.09 -6.07
C ASP A 127 -11.68 24.14 -4.94
N THR A 128 -11.29 23.73 -3.73
CA THR A 128 -10.96 24.65 -2.63
C THR A 128 -9.47 24.99 -2.62
N PRO A 129 -9.08 26.27 -2.76
CA PRO A 129 -7.68 26.68 -2.65
C PRO A 129 -7.06 26.24 -1.32
N SER A 130 -6.05 25.39 -1.40
CA SER A 130 -5.39 24.77 -0.25
C SER A 130 -3.88 24.77 -0.44
N SER A 131 -3.13 24.85 0.66
CA SER A 131 -1.70 24.58 0.63
C SER A 131 -1.46 23.08 0.75
N PHE A 132 -0.47 22.57 0.04
CA PHE A 132 -0.04 21.18 0.13
C PHE A 132 1.48 21.11 -0.03
N SER A 133 2.03 20.00 0.44
CA SER A 133 3.41 19.59 0.31
C SER A 133 3.42 18.20 -0.32
N PHE A 134 4.41 17.94 -1.17
CA PHE A 134 4.56 16.62 -1.77
C PHE A 134 6.02 16.26 -1.88
N ALA A 135 6.27 14.95 -1.90
CA ALA A 135 7.56 14.39 -2.26
C ALA A 135 7.48 13.79 -3.66
N PHE A 136 8.62 13.79 -4.35
CA PHE A 136 8.81 13.10 -5.62
C PHE A 136 10.01 12.17 -5.48
N ALA A 137 9.84 10.91 -5.87
CA ALA A 137 10.92 9.94 -5.96
C ALA A 137 10.74 9.10 -7.22
N SER A 138 11.82 8.47 -7.66
CA SER A 138 11.86 7.53 -8.79
C SER A 138 13.03 6.58 -8.53
N ASP A 139 13.26 5.66 -9.45
CA ASP A 139 14.48 4.86 -9.48
C ASP A 139 14.65 3.92 -8.25
N VAL A 140 13.60 3.17 -7.93
CA VAL A 140 13.59 2.20 -6.82
C VAL A 140 14.17 0.87 -7.28
N HIS A 141 15.50 0.78 -7.28
CA HIS A 141 16.20 -0.42 -7.70
C HIS A 141 16.56 -1.33 -6.52
N ALA A 142 16.00 -2.55 -6.48
CA ALA A 142 16.17 -3.53 -5.39
C ALA A 142 17.63 -3.79 -4.92
N ASN A 143 18.61 -3.62 -5.81
CA ASN A 143 20.03 -3.86 -5.51
C ASN A 143 20.66 -2.78 -4.63
N PHE A 144 20.03 -1.62 -4.51
CA PHE A 144 20.47 -0.54 -3.64
C PHE A 144 19.67 -0.47 -2.33
N ALA A 145 18.92 -1.54 -2.01
CA ALA A 145 18.33 -1.72 -0.69
C ALA A 145 19.44 -1.81 0.40
N PRO A 146 19.17 -1.40 1.65
CA PRO A 146 17.88 -0.91 2.14
C PRO A 146 17.55 0.51 1.69
N PHE A 147 16.26 0.80 1.47
CA PHE A 147 15.82 2.09 0.94
C PHE A 147 15.61 3.18 2.02
N THR A 148 16.58 3.35 2.92
CA THR A 148 16.46 4.26 4.09
C THR A 148 16.19 5.73 3.74
N THR A 149 16.42 6.15 2.49
CA THR A 149 15.99 7.46 1.99
C THR A 149 14.47 7.66 2.12
N PHE A 150 13.68 6.60 2.03
CA PHE A 150 12.23 6.67 2.24
C PHE A 150 11.84 6.91 3.71
N ASP A 151 12.67 6.49 4.67
CA ASP A 151 12.46 6.87 6.08
C ASP A 151 12.68 8.37 6.27
N ALA A 152 13.73 8.91 5.65
CA ALA A 152 14.03 10.35 5.68
C ALA A 152 12.94 11.16 4.96
N LEU A 153 12.43 10.66 3.84
CA LEU A 153 11.31 11.26 3.11
C LEU A 153 10.03 11.23 3.96
N ALA A 154 9.68 10.10 4.58
CA ALA A 154 8.50 10.01 5.42
C ALA A 154 8.57 10.95 6.63
N ALA A 155 9.77 11.15 7.18
CA ALA A 155 10.00 12.10 8.27
C ALA A 155 9.74 13.57 7.88
N THR A 156 9.69 13.93 6.59
CA THR A 156 9.30 15.30 6.17
C THR A 156 7.80 15.54 6.24
N GLY A 157 6.98 14.49 6.38
CA GLY A 157 5.52 14.57 6.47
C GLY A 157 4.84 15.19 5.25
N PRO A 158 5.12 14.74 4.00
CA PRO A 158 4.43 15.26 2.83
C PRO A 158 2.95 14.82 2.82
N ASP A 159 2.07 15.62 2.22
CA ASP A 159 0.65 15.26 2.06
C ASP A 159 0.47 14.09 1.09
N PHE A 160 1.38 13.96 0.11
CA PHE A 160 1.44 12.82 -0.80
C PHE A 160 2.82 12.63 -1.42
N LEU A 161 3.05 11.43 -1.97
CA LEU A 161 4.25 11.03 -2.69
C LEU A 161 3.90 10.70 -4.15
N ILE A 162 4.67 11.26 -5.08
CA ILE A 162 4.67 10.85 -6.48
C ILE A 162 5.86 9.92 -6.73
N LEU A 163 5.59 8.70 -7.20
CA LEU A 163 6.60 7.79 -7.72
C LEU A 163 6.64 7.89 -9.25
N GLY A 164 7.73 8.43 -9.76
CA GLY A 164 7.90 8.87 -11.14
C GLY A 164 8.22 7.79 -12.17
N GLY A 165 8.32 6.53 -11.78
CA GLY A 165 8.76 5.43 -12.65
C GLY A 165 9.95 4.68 -12.06
N ASP A 166 10.32 3.59 -12.74
CA ASP A 166 11.47 2.76 -12.39
C ASP A 166 11.37 2.17 -10.99
N ASN A 167 10.19 1.67 -10.64
CA ASN A 167 9.86 1.20 -9.31
C ASN A 167 10.31 -0.25 -9.05
N ILE A 168 10.84 -0.95 -10.07
CA ILE A 168 11.23 -2.36 -9.99
C ILE A 168 12.53 -2.77 -10.70
N TYR A 169 12.98 -2.03 -11.73
CA TYR A 169 14.13 -2.42 -12.56
C TYR A 169 14.10 -3.89 -13.00
N ALA A 170 13.19 -4.21 -13.92
CA ALA A 170 12.93 -5.56 -14.43
C ALA A 170 14.00 -6.10 -15.40
N ASP A 171 14.96 -5.27 -15.78
CA ASP A 171 15.99 -5.55 -16.79
C ASP A 171 17.41 -5.52 -16.23
N SER A 172 17.56 -5.39 -14.90
CA SER A 172 18.84 -5.12 -14.27
C SER A 172 19.20 -6.18 -13.23
N PHE A 173 20.40 -6.77 -13.38
CA PHE A 173 21.06 -7.75 -12.51
C PHE A 173 20.35 -9.09 -12.24
N VAL A 174 19.06 -9.20 -12.53
CA VAL A 174 18.28 -10.43 -12.43
C VAL A 174 17.57 -10.68 -13.75
N VAL A 175 17.41 -11.95 -14.11
CA VAL A 175 16.61 -12.34 -15.28
C VAL A 175 15.15 -12.37 -14.85
N VAL A 176 14.36 -11.44 -15.36
CA VAL A 176 12.90 -11.48 -15.25
C VAL A 176 12.35 -12.33 -16.39
N GLU A 177 11.57 -13.35 -16.04
CA GLU A 177 10.85 -14.13 -17.05
C GLU A 177 9.84 -13.22 -17.77
N ASN A 178 9.77 -13.30 -19.11
CA ASN A 178 8.81 -12.52 -19.87
C ASN A 178 7.39 -13.11 -19.78
N THR A 179 6.84 -13.12 -18.57
CA THR A 179 5.49 -13.51 -18.19
C THR A 179 5.00 -12.52 -17.15
N GLN A 180 3.69 -12.32 -17.01
CA GLN A 180 3.14 -11.45 -15.95
C GLN A 180 3.69 -11.84 -14.57
N ALA A 181 3.70 -13.14 -14.24
CA ALA A 181 4.22 -13.67 -12.98
C ALA A 181 5.70 -13.34 -12.73
N GLY A 182 6.53 -13.27 -13.78
CA GLY A 182 7.93 -12.84 -13.68
C GLY A 182 8.06 -11.38 -13.23
N TYR A 183 7.24 -10.49 -13.79
CA TYR A 183 7.21 -9.08 -13.37
C TYR A 183 6.61 -8.91 -11.97
N GLU A 184 5.56 -9.65 -11.62
CA GLU A 184 4.99 -9.67 -10.26
C GLU A 184 6.03 -10.10 -9.21
N GLU A 185 6.82 -11.14 -9.50
CA GLU A 185 7.93 -11.54 -8.64
C GLU A 185 8.93 -10.40 -8.44
N ARG A 186 9.22 -9.63 -9.49
CA ARG A 186 10.12 -8.49 -9.37
C ARG A 186 9.55 -7.37 -8.51
N TYR A 187 8.24 -7.11 -8.58
CA TYR A 187 7.56 -6.22 -7.64
C TYR A 187 7.72 -6.72 -6.21
N ARG A 188 7.43 -7.99 -5.93
CA ARG A 188 7.57 -8.57 -4.57
C ARG A 188 8.97 -8.42 -4.01
N GLN A 189 9.99 -8.69 -4.83
CA GLN A 189 11.40 -8.55 -4.43
C GLN A 189 11.77 -7.10 -4.09
N THR A 190 11.28 -6.14 -4.86
CA THR A 190 11.62 -4.72 -4.66
C THR A 190 10.84 -4.14 -3.48
N TRP A 191 9.55 -4.45 -3.39
CA TRP A 191 8.61 -3.85 -2.45
C TRP A 191 8.61 -4.52 -1.07
N VAL A 192 9.43 -5.56 -0.86
CA VAL A 192 9.61 -6.16 0.47
C VAL A 192 10.45 -5.28 1.41
N ASP A 193 11.20 -4.30 0.87
CA ASP A 193 12.05 -3.40 1.65
C ASP A 193 11.26 -2.71 2.78
N PRO A 194 11.71 -2.80 4.04
CA PRO A 194 10.95 -2.26 5.18
C PRO A 194 10.70 -0.75 5.12
N SER A 195 11.69 0.03 4.67
CA SER A 195 11.66 1.50 4.63
C SER A 195 10.66 1.97 3.56
N PHE A 196 10.72 1.35 2.39
CA PHE A 196 9.77 1.65 1.31
C PHE A 196 8.35 1.25 1.68
N ARG A 197 8.15 0.06 2.27
CA ARG A 197 6.85 -0.35 2.80
C ARG A 197 6.31 0.60 3.85
N ALA A 198 7.16 1.07 4.77
CA ALA A 198 6.77 2.02 5.79
C ALA A 198 6.29 3.34 5.18
N ALA A 199 7.00 3.87 4.18
CA ALA A 199 6.58 5.07 3.46
C ALA A 199 5.24 4.88 2.73
N LEU A 200 5.06 3.78 1.98
CA LEU A 200 3.81 3.52 1.25
C LEU A 200 2.58 3.30 2.16
N ARG A 201 2.80 2.87 3.40
CA ARG A 201 1.76 2.71 4.43
C ARG A 201 1.33 4.02 5.07
N ALA A 202 2.21 5.01 5.07
CA ALA A 202 2.06 6.26 5.81
C ALA A 202 1.68 7.44 4.91
N ILE A 203 2.08 7.42 3.64
CA ILE A 203 1.96 8.55 2.73
C ILE A 203 1.03 8.14 1.57
N PRO A 204 -0.04 8.89 1.27
CA PRO A 204 -0.79 8.73 0.03
C PRO A 204 0.13 8.77 -1.20
N THR A 205 -0.02 7.79 -2.09
CA THR A 205 0.91 7.60 -3.20
C THR A 205 0.21 7.64 -4.55
N PHE A 206 0.91 8.21 -5.52
CA PHE A 206 0.52 8.28 -6.93
C PHE A 206 1.69 7.79 -7.76
N MET A 207 1.48 6.79 -8.59
CA MET A 207 2.57 6.09 -9.27
C MET A 207 2.40 6.11 -10.78
N ILE A 208 3.49 6.30 -11.49
CA ILE A 208 3.57 6.04 -12.93
C ILE A 208 4.68 5.03 -13.18
N TRP A 209 4.62 4.36 -14.33
CA TRP A 209 5.75 3.62 -14.86
C TRP A 209 6.65 4.50 -15.72
N ASP A 210 7.86 4.03 -15.95
CA ASP A 210 8.78 4.45 -16.99
C ASP A 210 9.35 3.19 -17.68
N ASP A 211 10.53 3.28 -18.26
CA ASP A 211 11.13 2.25 -19.09
C ASP A 211 11.61 1.04 -18.29
N HIS A 212 12.16 1.20 -17.09
CA HIS A 212 12.70 0.09 -16.30
C HIS A 212 11.63 -0.81 -15.63
N GLU A 213 10.33 -0.52 -15.80
CA GLU A 213 9.28 -1.52 -15.62
C GLU A 213 9.34 -2.64 -16.69
N LEU A 214 10.01 -2.40 -17.82
CA LEU A 214 10.16 -3.32 -18.94
C LEU A 214 11.64 -3.57 -19.27
N PHE A 215 12.32 -2.51 -19.71
CA PHE A 215 13.75 -2.42 -20.04
C PHE A 215 14.17 -0.99 -20.42
N GLY A 216 15.43 -0.65 -20.18
CA GLY A 216 15.99 0.67 -20.43
C GLY A 216 15.82 1.18 -21.87
N ASP A 217 15.57 2.48 -21.97
CA ASP A 217 15.26 3.27 -23.16
C ASP A 217 14.03 2.76 -23.95
N TRP A 218 13.08 2.10 -23.29
CA TRP A 218 11.86 1.62 -23.94
C TRP A 218 11.02 2.78 -24.53
N TYR A 219 10.47 2.56 -25.72
CA TYR A 219 9.49 3.45 -26.34
C TYR A 219 8.26 2.66 -26.83
N PRO A 220 7.06 3.28 -26.87
CA PRO A 220 5.84 2.60 -27.28
C PRO A 220 5.88 1.98 -28.67
N GLY A 221 5.53 0.70 -28.75
CA GLY A 221 4.87 0.16 -29.93
C GLY A 221 5.52 -1.00 -30.67
N LEU A 222 6.13 -2.00 -30.00
CA LEU A 222 6.25 -3.38 -30.52
C LEU A 222 6.97 -4.41 -29.63
N ASP A 223 7.31 -4.13 -28.36
CA ASP A 223 8.03 -5.13 -27.54
C ASP A 223 7.08 -6.18 -26.93
N THR A 224 7.43 -7.46 -27.07
CA THR A 224 6.68 -8.60 -26.51
C THR A 224 6.54 -8.58 -24.99
N ARG A 225 7.38 -7.82 -24.28
CA ARG A 225 7.33 -7.62 -22.83
C ARG A 225 6.18 -6.72 -22.39
N TYR A 226 5.72 -5.84 -23.28
CA TYR A 226 4.79 -4.78 -22.93
C TYR A 226 3.51 -5.31 -22.27
N SER A 227 2.86 -6.32 -22.86
CA SER A 227 1.59 -6.83 -22.32
C SER A 227 1.75 -7.43 -20.93
N ASN A 228 2.85 -8.15 -20.70
CA ASN A 228 3.13 -8.81 -19.43
C ASN A 228 3.51 -7.81 -18.34
N ALA A 229 4.42 -6.88 -18.64
CA ALA A 229 4.82 -5.82 -17.72
C ALA A 229 3.66 -4.88 -17.41
N ARG A 230 2.83 -4.56 -18.41
CA ARG A 230 1.64 -3.73 -18.23
C ARG A 230 0.62 -4.40 -17.33
N ALA A 231 0.36 -5.70 -17.50
CA ALA A 231 -0.56 -6.43 -16.64
C ALA A 231 -0.09 -6.42 -15.18
N ALA A 232 1.20 -6.70 -14.92
CA ALA A 232 1.76 -6.62 -13.58
C ALA A 232 1.72 -5.19 -13.01
N PHE A 233 2.02 -4.16 -13.83
CA PHE A 233 1.86 -2.77 -13.41
C PHE A 233 0.41 -2.45 -13.04
N ASP A 234 -0.56 -2.85 -13.87
CA ASP A 234 -1.98 -2.56 -13.63
C ASP A 234 -2.44 -3.17 -12.31
N GLU A 235 -1.87 -4.31 -11.92
CA GLU A 235 -2.15 -4.98 -10.66
C GLU A 235 -1.44 -4.38 -9.45
N TYR A 236 -0.16 -4.02 -9.57
CA TYR A 236 0.67 -3.55 -8.44
C TYR A 236 0.66 -2.04 -8.23
N GLN A 237 0.51 -1.26 -9.30
CA GLN A 237 0.57 0.22 -9.27
C GLN A 237 -0.74 0.84 -9.79
N GLY A 238 -1.25 0.35 -10.92
CA GLY A 238 -2.39 0.94 -11.63
C GLY A 238 -3.71 0.85 -10.86
N SER A 239 -3.96 -0.26 -10.16
CA SER A 239 -5.25 -0.55 -9.53
C SER A 239 -5.63 0.41 -8.40
N HIS A 240 -4.64 1.06 -7.79
CA HIS A 240 -4.83 2.02 -6.69
C HIS A 240 -4.43 3.45 -7.06
N ASN A 241 -4.12 3.70 -8.32
CA ASN A 241 -3.99 5.05 -8.86
C ASN A 241 -5.36 5.70 -9.13
N PRO A 242 -5.42 7.03 -9.28
CA PRO A 242 -6.60 7.73 -9.76
C PRO A 242 -7.06 7.17 -11.09
N ASP A 243 -8.38 7.23 -11.31
CA ASP A 243 -8.94 6.90 -12.61
C ASP A 243 -8.33 7.79 -13.69
N ARG A 244 -8.11 7.21 -14.87
CA ARG A 244 -7.66 7.98 -16.02
C ARG A 244 -8.63 9.13 -16.21
N LEU A 245 -8.09 10.33 -16.37
CA LEU A 245 -8.87 11.47 -16.86
C LEU A 245 -9.42 11.06 -18.23
N LEU A 246 -10.65 10.58 -18.26
CA LEU A 246 -11.41 10.50 -19.49
C LEU A 246 -11.41 11.93 -20.00
N GLN A 247 -10.81 12.17 -21.16
CA GLN A 247 -10.84 13.49 -21.79
C GLN A 247 -12.31 13.93 -21.79
N VAL A 248 -12.64 14.87 -20.91
CA VAL A 248 -13.91 15.58 -20.97
C VAL A 248 -13.90 16.17 -22.36
N ARG A 249 -14.68 15.58 -23.27
CA ARG A 249 -14.88 16.14 -24.60
C ARG A 249 -15.30 17.57 -24.35
N SER A 250 -14.48 18.51 -24.82
CA SER A 250 -14.67 19.93 -24.57
C SER A 250 -16.05 20.36 -25.06
N THR A 251 -17.02 20.45 -24.16
CA THR A 251 -18.27 21.17 -24.40
C THR A 251 -18.17 22.47 -23.63
N SER A 252 -17.61 23.49 -24.28
CA SER A 252 -17.95 24.91 -24.11
C SER A 252 -16.74 25.77 -24.48
N ALA A 253 -16.88 26.48 -25.59
CA ALA A 253 -15.96 27.53 -25.98
C ALA A 253 -15.96 28.65 -24.92
N SER A 254 -14.90 28.74 -24.13
CA SER A 254 -14.54 29.97 -23.45
C SER A 254 -13.03 30.18 -23.46
N ARG A 255 -12.64 31.11 -24.36
CA ARG A 255 -11.39 31.89 -24.49
C ARG A 255 -10.04 31.15 -24.33
N PRO A 256 -9.16 31.16 -25.34
CA PRO A 256 -7.82 30.62 -25.18
C PRO A 256 -7.05 31.45 -24.17
N ALA A 257 -6.48 30.79 -23.16
CA ALA A 257 -5.41 31.36 -22.37
C ALA A 257 -4.27 31.71 -23.34
N ARG A 258 -4.08 33.02 -23.58
CA ARG A 258 -2.90 33.52 -24.30
C ARG A 258 -1.69 33.26 -23.40
N TRP A 259 -0.86 32.31 -23.80
CA TRP A 259 0.53 32.26 -23.35
C TRP A 259 1.24 33.51 -23.85
N ILE A 260 1.45 34.48 -22.96
CA ILE A 260 2.36 35.59 -23.23
C ILE A 260 3.77 35.06 -22.99
N SER A 261 4.46 34.68 -24.06
CA SER A 261 5.91 34.52 -24.05
C SER A 261 6.54 35.91 -24.13
N SER A 262 6.86 36.53 -22.99
CA SER A 262 7.76 37.68 -22.97
C SER A 262 9.20 37.18 -23.02
N CYS A 263 9.80 37.27 -24.20
CA CYS A 263 11.25 37.13 -24.38
C CYS A 263 11.90 38.42 -23.87
N SER A 264 12.39 38.41 -22.62
CA SER A 264 13.20 39.49 -22.05
C SER A 264 14.67 39.08 -22.09
N THR A 265 15.45 39.71 -22.97
CA THR A 265 16.91 39.63 -22.98
C THR A 265 17.44 40.66 -21.98
N ARG A 266 17.86 40.20 -20.80
CA ARG A 266 18.97 40.82 -20.08
C ARG A 266 19.62 39.84 -19.11
N ALA A 267 20.91 39.63 -19.33
CA ALA A 267 21.78 38.72 -18.60
C ALA A 267 21.85 39.07 -17.11
N HIS A 268 21.89 38.06 -16.23
CA HIS A 268 23.10 37.71 -15.46
C HIS A 268 22.85 36.46 -14.58
N THR A 269 23.71 35.47 -14.77
CA THR A 269 24.18 34.47 -13.80
C THR A 269 23.15 33.55 -13.14
N ALA A 270 22.87 32.40 -13.77
CA ALA A 270 22.47 31.18 -13.07
C ALA A 270 22.93 29.93 -13.83
N VAL A 271 23.36 28.97 -13.03
CA VAL A 271 23.90 27.63 -13.27
C VAL A 271 23.33 26.91 -14.50
N ARG A 272 24.24 26.35 -15.29
CA ARG A 272 24.02 25.65 -16.55
C ARG A 272 23.94 24.14 -16.30
N THR A 273 22.78 23.52 -16.54
CA THR A 273 22.70 22.11 -16.95
C THR A 273 22.22 22.06 -18.41
N MET A 274 22.98 21.33 -19.22
CA MET A 274 22.85 21.18 -20.67
C MET A 274 21.55 20.47 -21.07
N LYS A 275 20.85 21.02 -22.06
CA LYS A 275 20.04 20.23 -23.01
C LYS A 275 20.82 20.01 -24.29
N SER A 276 20.62 18.81 -24.81
CA SER A 276 21.13 18.16 -26.02
C SER A 276 21.31 19.06 -27.24
N THR A 277 22.43 18.85 -27.92
CA THR A 277 22.72 19.31 -29.28
C THR A 277 21.89 18.53 -30.31
N GLY A 278 21.00 19.24 -31.01
CA GLY A 278 20.49 18.88 -32.33
C GLY A 278 20.30 20.17 -33.12
N HIS A 279 21.17 20.43 -34.10
CA HIS A 279 21.19 21.65 -34.90
C HIS A 279 19.88 21.90 -35.67
N PRO A 280 19.34 23.13 -35.68
CA PRO A 280 18.55 23.63 -36.79
C PRO A 280 19.41 24.49 -37.72
N SER A 281 19.44 24.13 -39.00
CA SER A 281 20.00 24.95 -40.09
C SER A 281 19.17 26.24 -40.27
N PRO A 282 19.79 27.38 -40.66
CA PRO A 282 19.13 28.68 -40.63
C PRO A 282 18.23 28.94 -41.84
N CYS A 283 17.10 29.60 -41.59
CA CYS A 283 16.35 30.34 -42.61
C CYS A 283 17.12 31.62 -42.98
N SER A 284 17.42 31.81 -44.26
CA SER A 284 17.80 33.10 -44.83
C SER A 284 16.56 33.87 -45.30
N ALA A 285 16.57 35.18 -45.01
CA ALA A 285 15.66 36.29 -45.33
C ALA A 285 14.31 35.99 -46.02
#